data_AF-A0A350PZT6-F1
#
_entry.id   AF-A0A350PZT6-F1
#
_cell.length_a   1.000
_cell.length_b   1.000
_cell.length_c   1.000
_cell.angle_alpha   90.00
_cell.angle_beta   90.00
_cell.angle_gamma   90.00
#
_symmetry.space_group_name_H-M   'P 1'
#
loop_
_entity.id
_entity.type
_entity.pdbx_description
1 polymer ?
#
loop_
_entity_poly.entity_id
_entity_poly.type
_entity_poly.pdbx_seq_one_letter_code
_entity_poly.pdbx_strand_id
1 'polypeptide(L)' 'MSIFPHLDYELPPDNAMVHAEKWAAGRTVLAYTTDDQSAIKVSGKKVEFVSMGFGKLFTCWRGMA' A
#
# COMPACT_ATOMS: atom_id res chain seq x y z
N MET A 1 -6.22 5.88 7.09
CA MET A 1 -5.24 4.94 6.50
C MET A 1 -6.02 3.88 5.76
N SER A 2 -5.67 3.59 4.50
CA SER A 2 -6.25 2.50 3.74
C SER A 2 -5.12 1.62 3.20
N ILE A 3 -5.33 0.31 3.14
CA ILE A 3 -4.30 -0.65 2.71
C ILE A 3 -4.92 -1.55 1.63
N PHE A 4 -4.17 -1.79 0.57
CA PHE A 4 -4.44 -2.76 -0.48
C PHE A 4 -3.48 -3.94 -0.29
N PRO A 5 -3.93 -5.04 0.35
CA PRO A 5 -3.07 -6.19 0.64
C PRO A 5 -2.99 -7.15 -0.54
N HIS A 6 -2.04 -8.09 -0.47
CA HIS A 6 -1.84 -9.17 -1.43
C HIS A 6 -1.54 -8.70 -2.85
N LEU A 7 -0.80 -7.60 -2.99
CA LEU A 7 -0.44 -7.04 -4.28
C LEU A 7 0.28 -8.07 -5.18
N ASP A 8 -0.18 -8.18 -6.42
CA ASP A 8 0.34 -9.09 -7.45
C ASP A 8 0.41 -10.57 -6.97
N TYR A 9 -0.40 -10.95 -5.96
CA TYR A 9 -0.58 -12.33 -5.56
C TYR A 9 -1.37 -13.10 -6.62
N GLU A 10 -1.07 -14.38 -6.79
CA GLU A 10 -1.53 -15.20 -7.92
C GLU A 10 -3.06 -15.20 -8.11
N LEU A 11 -3.84 -15.03 -7.03
CA LEU A 11 -5.31 -14.90 -7.08
C LEU A 11 -5.83 -14.01 -5.95
N PRO A 12 -6.80 -13.09 -6.18
CA PRO A 12 -7.51 -12.79 -7.43
C PRO A 12 -6.75 -11.82 -8.37
N PRO A 13 -7.06 -11.81 -9.68
CA PRO A 13 -6.41 -10.92 -10.67
C PRO A 13 -6.62 -9.42 -10.39
N ASP A 14 -7.66 -9.09 -9.61
CA ASP A 14 -7.92 -7.72 -9.16
C ASP A 14 -6.87 -7.20 -8.17
N ASN A 15 -5.94 -8.05 -7.70
CA ASN A 15 -4.81 -7.63 -6.89
C ASN A 15 -3.63 -7.09 -7.70
N ALA A 16 -3.77 -6.93 -9.02
CA ALA A 16 -2.67 -6.41 -9.84
C ALA A 16 -2.45 -4.89 -9.63
N MET A 17 -1.23 -4.42 -9.90
CA MET A 17 -0.85 -3.02 -9.71
C MET A 17 -1.78 -1.99 -10.38
N VAL A 18 -2.28 -2.29 -11.58
CA VAL A 18 -3.25 -1.41 -12.27
C VAL A 18 -4.55 -1.22 -11.49
N HIS A 19 -4.99 -2.22 -10.74
CA HIS A 19 -6.18 -2.14 -9.90
C HIS A 19 -5.88 -1.40 -8.60
N ALA A 20 -4.70 -1.60 -8.01
CA ALA A 20 -4.24 -0.83 -6.87
C ALA A 20 -4.15 0.67 -7.19
N GLU A 21 -3.66 1.05 -8.38
CA GLU A 21 -3.60 2.45 -8.83
C GLU A 21 -5.00 3.06 -8.99
N LYS A 22 -5.93 2.34 -9.62
CA LYS A 22 -7.34 2.77 -9.76
C LYS A 22 -8.02 2.91 -8.40
N TRP A 23 -7.79 1.96 -7.50
CA TRP A 23 -8.30 1.99 -6.13
C TRP A 23 -7.77 3.19 -5.36
N ALA A 24 -6.46 3.47 -5.45
CA ALA A 24 -5.80 4.57 -4.75
C ALA A 24 -6.31 5.95 -5.22
N ALA A 25 -6.62 6.11 -6.51
CA ALA A 25 -7.17 7.36 -7.05
C ALA A 25 -8.51 7.76 -6.41
N GLY A 26 -9.27 6.80 -5.86
CA GLY A 26 -10.52 7.05 -5.14
C GLY A 26 -10.35 7.31 -3.64
N ARG A 27 -9.13 7.44 -3.12
CA ARG A 27 -8.86 7.63 -1.68
C ARG A 27 -8.55 9.09 -1.37
N THR A 28 -9.17 9.60 -0.29
CA THR A 28 -8.88 10.90 0.30
C THR A 28 -7.93 10.80 1.51
N VAL A 29 -7.48 9.59 1.83
CA VAL A 29 -6.61 9.26 2.95
C VAL A 29 -5.38 8.53 2.43
N LEU A 30 -4.26 8.59 3.17
CA LEU A 30 -3.05 7.83 2.85
C LEU A 30 -3.36 6.36 2.53
N ALA A 31 -2.80 5.90 1.40
CA ALA A 31 -3.06 4.61 0.81
C ALA A 31 -1.72 3.88 0.54
N TYR A 32 -1.62 2.63 0.99
CA TYR A 32 -0.42 1.80 0.85
C TYR A 32 -0.79 0.47 0.21
N THR A 33 0.10 -0.06 -0.63
CA THR A 33 0.03 -1.45 -1.10
C THR A 33 1.01 -2.32 -0.32
N THR A 34 0.65 -3.56 -0.03
CA THR A 34 1.55 -4.57 0.53
C THR A 34 1.40 -5.87 -0.27
N ASP A 35 2.52 -6.45 -0.70
CA ASP A 35 2.55 -7.84 -1.16
C ASP A 35 2.61 -8.80 0.05
N ASP A 36 2.59 -10.11 -0.22
CA ASP A 36 2.61 -11.16 0.80
C ASP A 36 3.93 -11.25 1.59
N GLN A 37 4.93 -10.49 1.15
CA GLN A 37 6.28 -10.47 1.72
C GLN A 37 6.60 -9.12 2.37
N SER A 38 5.60 -8.25 2.50
CA SER A 38 5.70 -6.92 3.08
C SER A 38 4.79 -6.76 4.29
N ALA A 39 5.25 -6.00 5.27
CA ALA A 39 4.51 -5.71 6.50
C ALA A 39 4.72 -4.26 6.94
N ILE A 40 3.69 -3.70 7.58
CA ILE A 40 3.79 -2.43 8.31
C ILE A 40 3.87 -2.78 9.80
N LYS A 41 5.01 -2.46 10.43
CA LYS A 41 5.22 -2.64 11.86
C LYS A 41 4.95 -1.32 12.58
N VAL A 42 4.14 -1.37 13.63
CA VAL A 42 3.90 -0.23 14.52
C VAL A 42 4.48 -0.55 15.90
N SER A 43 5.28 0.35 16.46
CA SER A 43 5.90 0.20 17.77
C SER A 43 5.93 1.55 18.49
N GLY A 44 5.02 1.72 19.46
CA GLY A 44 4.81 3.02 20.11
C GLY A 44 4.35 4.07 19.10
N LYS A 45 5.15 5.14 18.93
CA LYS A 45 4.92 6.20 17.93
C LYS A 45 5.65 5.97 16.60
N LYS A 46 6.41 4.88 16.48
CA LYS A 46 7.18 4.54 15.27
C LYS A 46 6.35 3.66 14.34
N VAL A 47 6.35 4.00 13.05
CA VAL A 47 5.78 3.18 11.98
C VAL A 47 6.92 2.81 11.02
N GLU A 48 7.08 1.53 10.72
CA GLU A 48 8.13 1.00 9.85
C GLU A 48 7.51 0.14 8.76
N PHE A 49 7.98 0.30 7.52
CA PHE A 49 7.67 -0.62 6.44
C PHE A 49 8.81 -1.63 6.34
N VAL A 50 8.49 -2.91 6.49
CA VAL A 50 9.44 -4.02 6.42
C VAL A 50 9.07 -4.86 5.21
N SER A 51 10.00 -5.09 4.29
CA SER A 51 9.72 -5.82 3.05
C SER A 51 10.83 -6.81 2.74
N MET A 52 10.44 -7.99 2.28
CA MET A 52 11.29 -8.92 1.52
C MET A 52 10.91 -8.96 0.02
N GLY A 53 9.89 -8.20 -0.41
CA GLY A 53 9.38 -8.10 -1.78
C GLY A 53 9.35 -6.65 -2.32
N PHE A 54 8.42 -6.33 -3.22
CA PHE A 54 8.30 -5.02 -3.89
C PHE A 54 7.01 -4.30 -3.45
N GLY A 55 7.08 -2.98 -3.24
CA GLY A 55 5.91 -2.17 -2.89
C GLY A 55 6.00 -0.74 -3.43
N LYS A 56 4.85 -0.10 -3.65
CA LYS A 56 4.75 1.30 -4.12
C LYS A 56 3.93 2.12 -3.13
N LEU A 57 4.48 3.25 -2.71
CA LEU A 57 3.76 4.22 -1.89
C LEU A 57 2.89 5.11 -2.79
N PHE A 58 1.58 5.16 -2.51
CA PHE A 58 0.66 6.10 -3.16
C PHE A 58 0.32 7.24 -2.20
N THR A 59 0.95 8.40 -2.39
CA THR A 59 0.63 9.58 -1.60
C THR A 59 -0.50 10.37 -2.26
N CYS A 60 -1.69 10.40 -1.66
CA CYS A 60 -2.71 11.41 -1.93
C CYS A 60 -2.68 12.50 -0.84
N TRP A 61 -1.50 13.08 -0.59
CA TRP A 61 -1.36 14.14 0.41
C TRP A 61 -0.87 15.43 -0.24
N ARG A 62 -1.79 16.38 -0.46
CA ARG A 62 -1.51 17.75 -0.95
C ARG A 62 -0.97 18.66 0.17
N GLY A 63 0.07 18.25 0.89
CA GLY A 63 0.55 19.08 2.00
C GLY A 63 1.93 18.72 2.54
N MET A 64 2.99 18.98 1.77
CA MET A 64 4.38 19.26 2.19
C MET A 64 5.19 19.39 0.88
N ALA A 65 5.85 20.48 0.45
CA ALA A 65 6.36 21.69 1.11
C ALA A 65 7.14 21.40 2.40
#